data_AF-A0A924GS41-F1
#
_entry.id   AF-A0A924GS41-F1
#
_cell.length_a   1.000
_cell.length_b   1.000
_cell.length_c   1.000
_cell.angle_alpha   90.00
_cell.angle_beta   90.00
_cell.angle_gamma   90.00
#
_symmetry.space_group_name_H-M   'P 1'
#
loop_
_entity.id
_entity.type
_entity.pdbx_description
1 polymer ?
#
loop_
_entity_poly.entity_id
_entity_poly.type
_entity_poly.pdbx_seq_one_letter_code
_entity_poly.pdbx_strand_id
1 'polypeptide(L)' 'FDYLLKTRMADMAAYRNFAGTVLWQLPGVRETRTYAVMEEVKSTTRLALGV' A
#
# COMPACT_ATOMS: atom_id res chain seq x y z
N PHE A 1 5.45 -11.90 5.60
CA PHE A 1 4.53 -10.98 4.91
C PHE A 1 3.57 -11.83 4.11
N ASP A 2 2.35 -12.01 4.59
CA ASP A 2 1.36 -12.87 3.93
C ASP A 2 0.61 -12.12 2.81
N TYR A 3 0.55 -10.79 2.91
CA TYR A 3 -0.11 -9.92 1.93
C TYR A 3 0.71 -8.63 1.70
N LEU A 4 0.68 -8.13 0.47
CA LEU A 4 1.21 -6.81 0.10
C LEU A 4 0.08 -5.92 -0.39
N LEU A 5 -0.09 -4.77 0.24
CA LEU A 5 -1.09 -3.78 -0.13
C LEU A 5 -0.39 -2.49 -0.58
N LYS A 6 -0.62 -2.07 -1.83
CA LYS A 6 -0.16 -0.80 -2.38
C LYS A 6 -1.34 0.15 -2.50
N THR A 7 -1.33 1.23 -1.73
CA THR A 7 -2.36 2.28 -1.78
C THR A 7 -1.72 3.64 -2.02
N ARG A 8 -2.45 4.53 -2.70
CA ARG A 8 -2.09 5.94 -2.86
C ARG A 8 -3.12 6.76 -2.10
N MET A 9 -2.65 7.59 -1.18
CA MET A 9 -3.47 8.49 -0.35
C MET A 9 -3.06 9.93 -0.64
N ALA A 10 -3.99 10.87 -0.43
CA ALA A 10 -3.71 12.30 -0.63
C ALA A 10 -2.68 12.84 0.37
N ASP A 11 -2.75 12.38 1.62
CA ASP A 11 -1.86 12.79 2.70
C ASP A 11 -1.78 11.71 3.80
N MET A 12 -0.96 11.98 4.83
CA MET A 12 -0.75 11.07 5.94
C MET A 12 -1.93 11.01 6.92
N ALA A 13 -2.79 12.03 6.97
CA ALA A 13 -4.00 12.01 7.79
C ALA A 13 -5.05 11.06 7.18
N ALA A 14 -5.24 11.11 5.86
CA ALA A 14 -6.05 10.16 5.10
C ALA A 14 -5.53 8.73 5.26
N TYR A 15 -4.22 8.54 5.19
CA TYR A 15 -3.60 7.24 5.46
C TYR A 15 -3.89 6.74 6.89
N ARG A 16 -3.72 7.59 7.91
CA ARG A 16 -3.97 7.21 9.31
C ARG A 16 -5.43 6.82 9.55
N ASN A 17 -6.37 7.57 8.96
CA ASN A 17 -7.79 7.23 9.02
C ASN A 17 -8.06 5.87 8.37
N PHE A 18 -7.55 5.64 7.16
CA PHE A 18 -7.70 4.34 6.46
C PHE A 18 -7.09 3.18 7.25
N ALA A 19 -5.88 3.34 7.79
CA ALA A 19 -5.24 2.32 8.61
C ALA A 19 -6.08 2.03 9.87
N GLY A 20 -6.56 3.08 10.55
CA GLY A 20 -7.43 3.05 11.71
C GLY A 20 -8.74 2.29 11.48
N THR A 21 -9.45 2.61 10.41
CA THR A 21 -10.81 2.12 10.18
C THR A 21 -10.86 0.82 9.38
N VAL A 22 -9.90 0.58 8.48
CA VAL A 22 -9.92 -0.59 7.58
C VAL A 22 -8.90 -1.63 8.00
N LEU A 23 -7.62 -1.27 8.07
CA LEU A 23 -6.55 -2.27 8.28
C LEU A 23 -6.66 -2.95 9.65
N TRP A 24 -7.02 -2.21 10.70
CA TRP A 24 -7.23 -2.79 12.03
C TRP A 24 -8.51 -3.62 12.16
N GLN A 25 -9.50 -3.39 11.29
CA GLN A 25 -10.75 -4.15 11.30
C GLN A 25 -10.69 -5.43 10.46
N LEU A 26 -9.62 -5.62 9.68
CA LEU A 26 -9.47 -6.81 8.84
C LEU A 26 -9.28 -8.07 9.71
N PRO A 27 -10.20 -9.04 9.64
CA PRO A 27 -10.07 -10.27 10.42
C PRO A 27 -8.83 -11.05 9.97
N GLY A 28 -7.97 -11.42 10.92
CA GLY A 28 -6.74 -12.18 10.66
C GLY A 28 -5.48 -11.34 10.47
N VAL A 29 -5.56 -10.00 10.56
CA VAL A 29 -4.37 -9.13 10.57
C VAL A 29 -3.71 -9.17 11.95
N ARG A 30 -2.54 -9.83 12.03
CA ARG A 30 -1.73 -9.91 13.27
C ARG A 30 -0.70 -8.80 13.40
N GLU A 31 -0.11 -8.36 12.29
CA GLU A 31 0.93 -7.32 12.26
C GLU A 31 0.84 -6.59 10.92
N THR A 32 0.92 -5.26 10.94
CA THR A 32 0.97 -4.42 9.73
C THR A 32 2.26 -3.62 9.73
N ARG A 33 3.07 -3.76 8.67
CA ARG A 33 4.27 -2.93 8.45
C ARG A 33 4.02 -2.00 7.26
N THR A 34 4.19 -0.71 7.48
CA THR A 34 3.94 0.32 6.46
C THR A 34 5.26 0.82 5.90
N TYR A 35 5.36 0.83 4.58
CA TYR A 35 6.49 1.41 3.86
C TYR A 35 6.01 2.58 3.02
N ALA A 36 6.38 3.80 3.42
CA ALA A 36 6.10 4.99 2.63
C ALA A 36 6.99 5.00 1.38
N VAL A 37 6.41 5.31 0.23
CA VAL A 37 7.18 5.51 -1.02
C VAL A 37 7.84 6.88 -0.93
N MET A 38 9.16 6.88 -0.71
CA MET A 38 9.93 8.12 -0.64
C MET A 38 10.10 8.75 -2.03
N GLU A 39 10.34 7.92 -3.05
CA GLU A 39 10.52 8.33 -4.44
C GLU A 39 9.96 7.28 -5.40
N GLU A 40 9.25 7.71 -6.44
CA GLU A 40 8.74 6.83 -7.50
C GLU A 40 9.77 6.71 -8.63
N VAL A 41 10.66 5.71 -8.54
CA VAL A 41 11.72 5.49 -9.56
C VAL A 41 11.14 4.99 -10.90
N LYS A 42 10.08 4.17 -10.85
CA LYS A 42 9.40 3.63 -12.04
C LYS A 42 7.96 3.27 -11.71
N SER A 43 7.03 3.72 -12.57
CA SER A 43 5.61 3.39 -12.48
C SER A 43 5.06 3.09 -13.86
N THR A 44 5.05 1.81 -14.22
CA THR A 44 4.47 1.33 -15.47
C THR A 44 3.81 -0.01 -15.23
N THR A 45 2.63 -0.17 -15.82
CA THR A 45 1.90 -1.44 -15.87
C THR A 45 2.11 -2.14 -17.21
N ARG A 46 2.85 -1.52 -18.15
CA ARG A 46 3.15 -2.12 -19.45
C ARG A 46 4.13 -3.28 -19.26
N LEU A 47 3.70 -4.46 -19.68
CA LEU A 47 4.55 -5.64 -19.77
C LEU A 47 5.50 -5.49 -20.96
N ALA A 48 6.75 -5.90 -20.78
CA ALA A 48 7.71 -5.93 -21.88
C ALA A 48 7.40 -7.15 -22.75
N LEU A 49 6.80 -6.94 -23.92
CA LEU A 49 6.33 -8.02 -24.80
C LEU A 49 7.41 -8.58 -25.74
N GLY A 50 8.61 -7.98 -25.78
CA GLY A 50 9.78 -8.55 -26.48
C GLY A 50 9.62 -8.77 -27.99
N VAL A 51 8.56 -8.24 -28.59
CA VAL A 51 8.24 -8.30 -30.03
C VAL A 51 8.35 -6.93 -30.67
#